data_AF-A0AA41V8F7-F1
#
_entry.id   AF-A0AA41V8F7-F1
#
_cell.length_a   1.000
_cell.length_b   1.000
_cell.length_c   1.000
_cell.angle_alpha   90.00
_cell.angle_beta   90.00
_cell.angle_gamma   90.00
#
_symmetry.space_group_name_H-M   'P 1'
#
loop_
_entity.id
_entity.type
_entity.pdbx_description
1 polymer ?
#
loop_
_entity_poly.entity_id
_entity_poly.type
_entity_poly.pdbx_seq_one_letter_code
_entity_poly.pdbx_strand_id
1 'polypeptide(L)'
;KDNIKNQRENVILTVANAQTRLSLPVEAEPKIDEKAVTEVFLKVLDNYIKWCKYLHIFPVWNSSDAVNKDRKLFLISLYFCVWGEAANVRFLPECICYIFHHMAKELNEILDNGKAKPADSCTGDNGSVSYLEQVISPIYETMAMEASILNSGKAAHSDWRNYDDFNEYFWSPTCFELNWPMKKDSSFLLHPKGRKRTAKSSFVEHRTFLHLYRSFHRLWIFLVLMFQ
;
A
#
# COMPACT_ATOMS: atom_id res chain seq x y z
N LYS A 1 -7.58 1.22 18.81
CA LYS A 1 -7.11 2.21 19.83
C LYS A 1 -5.60 2.10 20.05
N ASP A 2 -5.07 0.88 20.21
CA ASP A 2 -3.64 0.69 20.45
C ASP A 2 -2.77 1.07 19.25
N ASN A 3 -3.21 0.74 18.03
CA ASN A 3 -2.53 1.20 16.82
C ASN A 3 -2.39 2.73 16.77
N ILE A 4 -3.45 3.49 17.08
CA ILE A 4 -3.40 4.97 17.08
C ILE A 4 -2.33 5.48 18.07
N LYS A 5 -2.24 4.89 19.27
CA LYS A 5 -1.21 5.27 20.25
C LYS A 5 0.19 4.97 19.72
N ASN A 6 0.38 3.78 19.15
CA ASN A 6 1.66 3.36 18.58
C ASN A 6 2.08 4.26 17.41
N GLN A 7 1.17 4.56 16.48
CA GLN A 7 1.48 5.43 15.35
C GLN A 7 1.70 6.88 15.77
N ARG A 8 1.00 7.37 16.81
CA ARG A 8 1.29 8.68 17.39
C ARG A 8 2.72 8.75 17.88
N GLU A 9 3.17 7.76 18.65
CA GLU A 9 4.55 7.69 19.13
C GLU A 9 5.55 7.61 17.98
N ASN A 10 5.27 6.78 16.96
CA ASN A 10 6.09 6.65 15.77
C ASN A 10 6.25 7.97 14.99
N VAL A 11 5.15 8.72 14.81
CA VAL A 11 5.19 10.05 14.16
C VAL A 11 6.02 11.02 14.99
N ILE A 12 5.81 11.07 16.31
CA ILE A 12 6.57 11.95 17.21
C ILE A 12 8.06 11.65 17.12
N LEU A 13 8.46 10.37 17.20
CA LEU A 13 9.86 9.96 17.13
C LEU A 13 10.47 10.28 15.75
N THR A 14 9.73 10.02 14.66
CA THR A 14 10.23 10.27 13.31
C THR A 14 10.46 11.77 13.06
N VAL A 15 9.53 12.61 13.50
CA VAL A 15 9.65 14.08 13.40
C VAL A 15 10.73 14.61 14.33
N ALA A 16 10.82 14.13 15.58
CA ALA A 16 11.87 14.52 16.51
C ALA A 16 13.26 14.16 15.98
N ASN A 17 13.41 12.98 15.39
CA ASN A 17 14.66 12.54 14.75
C ASN A 17 15.05 13.41 13.54
N ALA A 18 14.08 13.92 12.79
CA ALA A 18 14.35 14.87 11.71
C ALA A 18 14.74 16.25 12.26
N GLN A 19 14.05 16.71 13.29
CA GLN A 19 14.34 17.98 13.96
C GLN A 19 15.76 18.04 14.51
N THR A 20 16.20 16.98 15.20
CA THR A 20 17.55 16.92 15.80
C THR A 20 18.68 17.00 14.77
N ARG A 21 18.43 16.62 13.51
CA ARG A 21 19.40 16.77 12.41
C ARG A 21 19.56 18.21 11.92
N LEU A 22 18.56 19.07 12.11
CA LEU A 22 18.62 20.47 11.72
C LEU A 22 19.17 21.34 12.85
N SER A 23 18.58 21.23 14.04
CA SER A 23 19.00 21.98 15.21
C SER A 23 18.42 21.35 16.48
N LEU A 24 19.20 21.36 17.55
CA LEU A 24 18.68 21.08 18.89
C LEU A 24 17.85 22.29 19.32
N PRO A 25 16.55 22.12 19.60
CA PRO A 25 15.76 23.23 20.05
C PRO A 25 16.25 23.71 21.43
N VAL A 26 16.61 24.98 21.53
CA VAL A 26 17.19 25.58 22.76
C VAL A 26 16.11 26.16 23.68
N GLU A 27 14.88 26.35 23.18
CA GLU A 27 13.77 26.97 23.89
C GLU A 27 12.92 25.96 24.69
N ALA A 28 12.26 26.44 25.76
CA ALA A 28 11.42 25.63 26.65
C ALA A 28 10.17 25.05 25.96
N GLU A 29 9.66 25.72 24.90
CA GLU A 29 8.60 25.21 24.02
C GLU A 29 9.06 25.27 22.55
N PRO A 30 9.80 24.24 22.09
CA PRO A 30 10.38 24.30 20.78
C PRO A 30 9.34 24.13 19.68
N LYS A 31 9.21 25.15 18.83
CA LYS A 31 8.42 25.03 17.59
C LYS A 31 9.12 24.08 16.63
N ILE A 32 8.40 23.05 16.18
CA ILE A 32 8.88 22.12 15.16
C ILE A 32 9.16 22.88 13.87
N ASP A 33 10.37 22.71 13.33
CA ASP A 33 10.82 23.29 12.07
C ASP A 33 10.02 22.68 10.90
N GLU A 34 9.49 23.55 10.05
CA GLU A 34 8.73 23.13 8.86
C GLU A 34 9.57 22.31 7.88
N LYS A 35 10.89 22.54 7.85
CA LYS A 35 11.83 21.74 7.05
C LYS A 35 11.88 20.29 7.53
N ALA A 36 11.91 20.06 8.85
CA ALA A 36 11.89 18.72 9.41
C ALA A 36 10.60 17.98 9.05
N VAL A 37 9.44 18.66 9.17
CA VAL A 37 8.14 18.08 8.79
C VAL A 37 8.10 17.78 7.29
N THR A 38 8.61 18.67 6.45
CA THR A 38 8.63 18.49 5.00
C THR A 38 9.55 17.33 4.58
N GLU A 39 10.71 17.18 5.22
CA GLU A 39 11.60 16.03 5.00
C GLU A 39 10.89 14.70 5.31
N VAL A 40 10.24 14.62 6.48
CA VAL A 40 9.49 13.42 6.88
C VAL A 40 8.33 13.16 5.93
N PHE A 41 7.58 14.20 5.56
CA PHE A 41 6.47 14.12 4.63
C PHE A 41 6.88 13.51 3.28
N LEU A 42 7.93 14.06 2.67
CA LEU A 42 8.44 13.57 1.39
C LEU A 42 8.99 12.15 1.49
N LYS A 43 9.64 11.81 2.61
CA LYS A 43 10.21 10.47 2.83
C LYS A 43 9.14 9.40 3.04
N VAL A 44 8.15 9.68 3.88
CA VAL A 44 7.07 8.72 4.20
C VAL A 44 6.17 8.49 3.00
N LEU A 45 5.87 9.55 2.24
CA LEU A 45 4.96 9.49 1.10
C LEU A 45 5.69 9.32 -0.24
N ASP A 46 6.99 9.06 -0.24
CA ASP A 46 7.81 8.89 -1.47
C ASP A 46 7.21 7.82 -2.39
N ASN A 47 6.81 6.67 -1.83
CA ASN A 47 6.19 5.61 -2.61
C ASN A 47 4.87 6.05 -3.25
N TYR A 48 4.05 6.78 -2.50
CA TYR A 48 2.78 7.32 -2.99
C TYR A 48 2.99 8.37 -4.09
N ILE A 49 3.99 9.25 -3.94
CA ILE A 49 4.35 10.26 -4.95
C ILE A 49 4.81 9.57 -6.25
N LYS A 50 5.65 8.54 -6.13
CA LYS A 50 6.12 7.73 -7.26
C LYS A 50 4.96 6.99 -7.93
N TRP A 51 4.05 6.40 -7.15
CA TRP A 51 2.86 5.73 -7.66
C TRP A 51 1.94 6.69 -8.43
N CYS A 52 1.69 7.89 -7.89
CA CYS A 52 0.91 8.92 -8.59
C CYS A 52 1.56 9.33 -9.91
N LYS A 53 2.88 9.52 -9.90
CA LYS A 53 3.66 9.85 -11.09
C LYS A 53 3.59 8.73 -12.14
N TYR A 54 3.68 7.48 -11.70
CA TYR A 54 3.63 6.31 -12.56
C TYR A 54 2.25 6.16 -13.25
N LEU A 55 1.17 6.38 -12.50
CA LEU A 55 -0.20 6.36 -13.04
C LEU A 55 -0.62 7.62 -13.79
N HIS A 56 0.25 8.64 -13.87
CA HIS A 56 -0.07 9.96 -14.42
C HIS A 56 -1.28 10.64 -13.75
N ILE A 57 -1.43 10.47 -12.44
CA ILE A 57 -2.45 11.13 -11.62
C ILE A 57 -1.83 12.19 -10.71
N PHE A 58 -2.63 13.17 -10.32
CA PHE A 58 -2.20 14.14 -9.32
C PHE A 58 -2.23 13.53 -7.90
N PRO A 59 -1.20 13.80 -7.08
CA PRO A 59 -1.31 13.57 -5.64
C PRO A 59 -2.52 14.29 -5.05
N VAL A 60 -2.95 13.85 -3.87
CA VAL A 60 -4.09 14.47 -3.14
C VAL A 60 -3.84 15.96 -2.86
N TRP A 61 -2.59 16.40 -2.86
CA TRP A 61 -2.20 17.80 -2.82
C TRP A 61 -1.73 18.28 -4.19
N ASN A 62 -2.23 19.43 -4.64
CA ASN A 62 -1.85 20.03 -5.93
C ASN A 62 -0.39 20.53 -5.93
N SER A 63 0.13 21.00 -4.79
CA SER A 63 1.53 21.43 -4.63
C SER A 63 1.99 21.18 -3.20
N SER A 64 3.16 20.56 -3.01
CA SER A 64 3.75 20.25 -1.69
C SER A 64 4.08 21.50 -0.87
N ASP A 65 4.37 22.61 -1.54
CA ASP A 65 4.71 23.89 -0.91
C ASP A 65 3.47 24.65 -0.45
N ALA A 66 2.31 24.34 -1.04
CA ALA A 66 1.02 24.91 -0.63
C ALA A 66 0.39 24.16 0.56
N VAL A 67 0.90 22.96 0.91
CA VAL A 67 0.40 22.20 2.05
C VAL A 67 1.03 22.74 3.33
N ASN A 68 0.20 23.29 4.21
CA ASN A 68 0.65 23.75 5.51
C ASN A 68 1.23 22.61 6.37
N LYS A 69 2.05 22.97 7.36
CA LYS A 69 2.69 22.02 8.28
C LYS A 69 1.71 21.03 8.91
N ASP A 70 0.54 21.50 9.33
CA ASP A 70 -0.44 20.68 10.02
C ASP A 70 -1.08 19.63 9.10
N ARG A 71 -1.41 19.99 7.86
CA ARG A 71 -1.89 19.02 6.86
C ARG A 71 -0.83 18.00 6.49
N LYS A 72 0.44 18.39 6.40
CA LYS A 72 1.55 17.42 6.21
C LYS A 72 1.55 16.39 7.35
N LEU A 73 1.43 16.83 8.60
CA LEU A 73 1.36 15.95 9.76
C LEU A 73 0.11 15.05 9.75
N PHE A 74 -1.05 15.56 9.35
CA PHE A 74 -2.27 14.75 9.21
C PHE A 74 -2.11 13.65 8.16
N LEU A 75 -1.52 13.97 7.00
CA LEU A 75 -1.29 13.00 5.92
C LEU A 75 -0.25 11.94 6.31
N ILE A 76 0.85 12.33 6.97
CA ILE A 76 1.82 11.39 7.53
C ILE A 76 1.14 10.45 8.53
N SER A 77 0.33 11.01 9.43
CA SER A 77 -0.37 10.24 10.46
C SER A 77 -1.37 9.27 9.84
N LEU A 78 -2.12 9.71 8.83
CA LEU A 78 -3.05 8.86 8.09
C LEU A 78 -2.32 7.69 7.43
N TYR A 79 -1.19 7.95 6.76
CA TYR A 79 -0.41 6.89 6.11
C TYR A 79 0.04 5.81 7.11
N PHE A 80 0.56 6.21 8.26
CA PHE A 80 0.96 5.25 9.30
C PHE A 80 -0.23 4.50 9.90
N CYS A 81 -1.39 5.15 10.07
CA CYS A 81 -2.60 4.47 10.51
C CYS A 81 -3.07 3.41 9.51
N VAL A 82 -3.09 3.75 8.21
CA VAL A 82 -3.42 2.82 7.12
C VAL A 82 -2.45 1.65 7.13
N TRP A 83 -1.14 1.92 7.18
CA TRP A 83 -0.11 0.89 7.19
C TRP A 83 -0.17 -0.01 8.43
N GLY A 84 -0.43 0.57 9.62
CA GLY A 84 -0.49 -0.14 10.89
C GLY A 84 -1.65 -1.13 11.00
N GLU A 85 -2.78 -0.87 10.32
CA GLU A 85 -3.94 -1.76 10.27
C GLU A 85 -3.97 -2.67 9.02
N ALA A 86 -3.00 -2.55 8.09
CA ALA A 86 -3.06 -3.23 6.81
C ALA A 86 -2.84 -4.77 6.87
N ALA A 87 -2.39 -5.32 8.00
CA ALA A 87 -2.09 -6.74 8.15
C ALA A 87 -1.25 -7.30 6.99
N ASN A 88 -1.71 -8.34 6.27
CA ASN A 88 -0.99 -8.90 5.12
C ASN A 88 -1.05 -8.01 3.85
N VAL A 89 -2.00 -7.07 3.77
CA VAL A 89 -2.11 -6.13 2.64
C VAL A 89 -0.92 -5.18 2.59
N ARG A 90 -0.16 -5.02 3.70
CA ARG A 90 1.07 -4.21 3.74
C ARG A 90 2.15 -4.67 2.75
N PHE A 91 2.06 -5.90 2.25
CA PHE A 91 2.96 -6.44 1.23
C PHE A 91 2.56 -6.05 -0.21
N LEU A 92 1.53 -5.22 -0.37
CA LEU A 92 1.05 -4.66 -1.63
C LEU A 92 1.23 -3.12 -1.60
N PRO A 93 2.44 -2.59 -1.84
CA PRO A 93 2.73 -1.17 -1.65
C PRO A 93 1.80 -0.24 -2.44
N GLU A 94 1.38 -0.64 -3.64
CA GLU A 94 0.57 0.14 -4.55
C GLU A 94 -0.91 0.05 -4.20
N CYS A 95 -1.34 -1.09 -3.64
CA CYS A 95 -2.64 -1.20 -2.96
C CYS A 95 -2.73 -0.25 -1.77
N ILE A 96 -1.67 -0.15 -0.96
CA ILE A 96 -1.59 0.82 0.14
C ILE A 96 -1.65 2.26 -0.39
N CYS A 97 -0.99 2.55 -1.51
CA CYS A 97 -1.07 3.86 -2.16
C CYS A 97 -2.50 4.18 -2.63
N TYR A 98 -3.22 3.21 -3.19
CA TYR A 98 -4.62 3.36 -3.59
C TYR A 98 -5.53 3.67 -2.39
N ILE A 99 -5.43 2.88 -1.31
CA ILE A 99 -6.21 3.09 -0.08
C ILE A 99 -5.91 4.48 0.49
N PHE A 100 -4.63 4.82 0.61
CA PHE A 100 -4.20 6.12 1.11
C PHE A 100 -4.71 7.27 0.23
N HIS A 101 -4.66 7.13 -1.10
CA HIS A 101 -5.11 8.16 -2.04
C HIS A 101 -6.57 8.57 -1.78
N HIS A 102 -7.46 7.59 -1.59
CA HIS A 102 -8.87 7.85 -1.36
C HIS A 102 -9.16 8.36 0.05
N MET A 103 -8.55 7.74 1.07
CA MET A 103 -8.72 8.20 2.45
C MET A 103 -8.17 9.61 2.68
N ALA A 104 -7.08 9.98 1.99
CA ALA A 104 -6.51 11.31 2.08
C ALA A 104 -7.44 12.37 1.45
N LYS A 105 -8.19 12.01 0.40
CA LYS A 105 -9.24 12.87 -0.18
C LYS A 105 -10.38 13.09 0.82
N GLU A 106 -10.91 12.02 1.41
CA GLU A 106 -11.95 12.13 2.45
C GLU A 106 -11.46 12.94 3.66
N LEU A 107 -10.21 12.73 4.10
CA LEU A 107 -9.63 13.49 5.19
C LEU A 107 -9.55 14.99 4.87
N ASN A 108 -9.12 15.35 3.67
CA ASN A 108 -9.10 16.77 3.26
C ASN A 108 -10.50 17.38 3.28
N GLU A 109 -11.51 16.67 2.76
CA GLU A 109 -12.90 17.14 2.81
C GLU A 109 -13.39 17.31 4.26
N ILE A 110 -13.05 16.40 5.17
CA ILE A 110 -13.40 16.50 6.59
C ILE A 110 -12.72 17.73 7.23
N LEU A 111 -11.45 17.96 6.92
CA LEU A 111 -10.68 19.11 7.42
C LEU A 111 -11.25 20.43 6.88
N ASP A 112 -11.64 20.48 5.61
CA ASP A 112 -12.21 21.67 4.97
C ASP A 112 -13.61 22.00 5.52
N ASN A 113 -14.39 20.98 5.89
CA ASN A 113 -15.70 21.14 6.54
C ASN A 113 -15.61 21.58 8.02
N GLY A 114 -14.43 21.46 8.65
CA GLY A 114 -14.19 21.88 10.04
C GLY A 114 -14.92 21.06 11.11
N LYS A 115 -15.61 19.97 10.73
CA LYS A 115 -16.32 19.07 11.65
C LYS A 115 -15.81 17.65 11.48
N ALA A 116 -15.29 17.08 12.56
CA ALA A 116 -14.91 15.68 12.59
C ALA A 116 -16.15 14.80 12.41
N LYS A 117 -16.27 14.17 11.24
CA LYS A 117 -17.26 13.15 10.94
C LYS A 117 -16.55 11.82 10.64
N PRO A 118 -17.19 10.66 10.90
CA PRO A 118 -16.73 9.40 10.37
C PRO A 118 -16.57 9.48 8.84
N ALA A 119 -15.57 8.79 8.30
CA ALA A 119 -15.42 8.66 6.87
C ALA A 119 -16.58 7.83 6.30
N ASP A 120 -17.15 8.28 5.20
CA ASP A 120 -18.30 7.63 4.57
C ASP A 120 -17.89 6.23 4.07
N SER A 121 -16.63 6.06 3.63
CA SER A 121 -16.04 4.77 3.25
C SER A 121 -15.90 3.74 4.36
N CYS A 122 -15.86 4.19 5.61
CA CYS A 122 -15.70 3.31 6.76
C CYS A 122 -17.04 3.02 7.47
N THR A 123 -18.13 3.61 6.99
CA THR A 123 -19.46 3.48 7.61
C THR A 123 -20.23 2.36 6.92
N GLY A 124 -20.47 1.26 7.64
CA GLY A 124 -21.26 0.14 7.11
C GLY A 124 -22.76 0.40 7.14
N ASP A 125 -23.53 -0.49 6.50
CA ASP A 125 -24.99 -0.39 6.35
C ASP A 125 -25.75 -0.28 7.69
N ASN A 126 -25.16 -0.81 8.76
CA ASN A 126 -25.72 -0.77 10.13
C ASN A 126 -25.37 0.51 10.90
N GLY A 127 -24.70 1.48 10.26
CA GLY A 127 -24.19 2.70 10.89
C GLY A 127 -22.95 2.49 11.76
N SER A 128 -22.41 1.26 11.80
CA SER A 128 -21.15 0.96 12.49
C SER A 128 -19.95 1.42 11.66
N VAL A 129 -19.03 2.15 12.29
CA VAL A 129 -17.80 2.65 11.65
C VAL A 129 -16.67 1.66 11.89
N SER A 130 -16.19 0.99 10.84
CA SER A 130 -15.11 0.02 10.92
C SER A 130 -14.21 0.06 9.69
N TYR A 131 -13.01 0.61 9.84
CA TYR A 131 -12.00 0.62 8.78
C TYR A 131 -11.58 -0.80 8.37
N LEU A 132 -11.36 -1.68 9.35
CA LEU A 132 -10.93 -3.05 9.07
C LEU A 132 -11.97 -3.80 8.25
N GLU A 133 -13.23 -3.78 8.66
CA GLU A 133 -14.30 -4.53 7.97
C GLU A 133 -14.63 -3.96 6.59
N GLN A 134 -14.61 -2.63 6.43
CA GLN A 134 -15.02 -2.01 5.16
C GLN A 134 -13.88 -1.89 4.14
N VAL A 135 -12.63 -1.72 4.60
CA VAL A 135 -11.48 -1.46 3.70
C VAL A 135 -10.53 -2.65 3.61
N ILE A 136 -10.07 -3.18 4.75
CA ILE A 136 -9.02 -4.21 4.75
C ILE A 136 -9.57 -5.61 4.52
N SER A 137 -10.66 -5.98 5.19
CA SER A 137 -11.24 -7.33 5.14
C SER A 137 -11.61 -7.78 3.72
N PRO A 138 -12.25 -6.96 2.85
CA PRO A 138 -12.59 -7.41 1.50
C PRO A 138 -11.36 -7.80 0.66
N ILE A 139 -10.27 -7.04 0.79
CA ILE A 139 -9.01 -7.32 0.10
C ILE A 139 -8.34 -8.57 0.72
N TYR A 140 -8.26 -8.61 2.05
CA TYR A 140 -7.66 -9.72 2.78
C TYR A 140 -8.37 -11.04 2.51
N GLU A 141 -9.70 -11.07 2.56
CA GLU A 141 -10.52 -12.25 2.29
C GLU A 141 -10.30 -12.76 0.86
N THR A 142 -10.23 -11.85 -0.12
CA THR A 142 -9.92 -12.20 -1.51
C THR A 142 -8.55 -12.89 -1.62
N MET A 143 -7.54 -12.36 -0.94
CA MET A 143 -6.19 -12.94 -0.91
C MET A 143 -6.14 -14.28 -0.16
N ALA A 144 -6.83 -14.38 0.98
CA ALA A 144 -6.89 -15.57 1.81
C ALA A 144 -7.60 -16.72 1.09
N MET A 145 -8.69 -16.42 0.36
CA MET A 145 -9.39 -17.38 -0.48
C MET A 145 -8.49 -17.93 -1.59
N GLU A 146 -7.78 -17.06 -2.32
CA GLU A 146 -6.83 -17.47 -3.36
C GLU A 146 -5.69 -18.33 -2.80
N ALA A 147 -5.16 -17.98 -1.62
CA ALA A 147 -4.16 -18.78 -0.93
C ALA A 147 -4.69 -20.15 -0.46
N SER A 148 -5.97 -20.24 -0.07
CA SER A 148 -6.59 -21.50 0.36
C SER A 148 -6.73 -22.51 -0.80
N ILE A 149 -7.00 -22.01 -2.02
CA ILE A 149 -7.09 -22.83 -3.23
C ILE A 149 -5.72 -23.48 -3.54
N LEU A 150 -4.63 -22.73 -3.37
CA LEU A 150 -3.26 -23.24 -3.53
C LEU A 150 -2.97 -24.40 -2.58
N ASN A 151 -3.30 -24.27 -1.30
CA ASN A 151 -3.03 -25.27 -0.27
C ASN A 151 -3.80 -26.59 -0.49
N SER A 152 -4.85 -26.57 -1.32
CA SER A 152 -5.58 -27.78 -1.70
C SER A 152 -4.88 -28.63 -2.78
N GLY A 153 -3.73 -28.17 -3.32
CA GLY A 153 -2.85 -28.95 -4.19
C GLY A 153 -3.37 -29.24 -5.61
N LYS A 154 -4.47 -28.61 -6.02
CA LYS A 154 -5.22 -28.94 -7.26
C LYS A 154 -5.00 -28.00 -8.44
N ALA A 155 -4.22 -26.93 -8.30
CA ALA A 155 -4.10 -25.88 -9.33
C ALA A 155 -2.65 -25.74 -9.83
N ALA A 156 -2.46 -25.58 -11.14
CA ALA A 156 -1.14 -25.28 -11.71
C ALA A 156 -0.66 -23.89 -11.26
N HIS A 157 0.65 -23.61 -11.32
CA HIS A 157 1.21 -22.31 -10.90
C HIS A 157 0.69 -21.11 -11.73
N SER A 158 0.20 -21.37 -12.95
CA SER A 158 -0.54 -20.42 -13.79
C SER A 158 -1.94 -20.10 -13.27
N ASP A 159 -2.45 -20.94 -12.37
CA ASP A 159 -3.85 -21.03 -11.96
C ASP A 159 -4.09 -20.47 -10.55
N TRP A 160 -3.22 -19.59 -10.02
CA TRP A 160 -3.52 -18.75 -8.85
C TRP A 160 -2.76 -17.41 -8.86
N ARG A 161 -3.21 -16.43 -8.07
CA ARG A 161 -2.59 -15.09 -7.93
C ARG A 161 -1.71 -15.00 -6.68
N ASN A 162 -0.47 -14.54 -6.82
CA ASN A 162 0.41 -14.19 -5.71
C ASN A 162 0.28 -12.69 -5.35
N TYR A 163 0.92 -12.24 -4.26
CA TYR A 163 0.99 -10.84 -3.85
C TYR A 163 1.36 -9.92 -5.03
N ASP A 164 2.33 -10.30 -5.85
CA ASP A 164 2.75 -9.51 -7.01
C ASP A 164 1.62 -9.34 -8.04
N ASP A 165 0.89 -10.42 -8.35
CA ASP A 165 -0.29 -10.37 -9.26
C ASP A 165 -1.40 -9.46 -8.69
N PHE A 166 -1.60 -9.44 -7.37
CA PHE A 166 -2.55 -8.53 -6.73
C PHE A 166 -2.08 -7.07 -6.78
N ASN A 167 -0.78 -6.86 -6.61
CA ASN A 167 -0.17 -5.54 -6.59
C ASN A 167 -0.16 -4.91 -8.00
N GLU A 168 0.08 -5.72 -9.02
CA GLU A 168 0.07 -5.33 -10.44
C GLU A 168 -1.26 -4.70 -10.87
N TYR A 169 -2.39 -5.12 -10.28
CA TYR A 169 -3.68 -4.48 -10.52
C TYR A 169 -3.66 -2.96 -10.24
N PHE A 170 -2.89 -2.53 -9.25
CA PHE A 170 -2.73 -1.13 -8.84
C PHE A 170 -1.67 -0.37 -9.63
N TRP A 171 -1.01 -1.02 -10.60
CA TRP A 171 -0.14 -0.36 -11.58
C TRP A 171 -0.92 0.15 -12.81
N SER A 172 -2.20 -0.18 -12.91
CA SER A 172 -3.04 0.31 -14.00
C SER A 172 -4.04 1.36 -13.50
N PRO A 173 -4.35 2.41 -14.30
CA PRO A 173 -5.45 3.31 -14.03
C PRO A 173 -6.81 2.60 -13.88
N THR A 174 -6.95 1.37 -14.39
CA THR A 174 -8.13 0.52 -14.16
C THR A 174 -8.37 0.21 -12.69
N CYS A 175 -7.39 0.40 -11.80
CA CYS A 175 -7.60 0.23 -10.37
C CYS A 175 -8.71 1.13 -9.81
N PHE A 176 -8.94 2.31 -10.41
CA PHE A 176 -10.03 3.22 -10.02
C PHE A 176 -11.44 2.67 -10.35
N GLU A 177 -11.55 1.62 -11.16
CA GLU A 177 -12.82 0.89 -11.37
C GLU A 177 -13.26 0.12 -10.12
N LEU A 178 -12.35 -0.16 -9.18
CA LEU A 178 -12.68 -0.72 -7.86
C LEU A 178 -13.62 0.22 -7.09
N ASN A 179 -13.59 1.53 -7.40
CA ASN A 179 -14.33 2.61 -6.76
C ASN A 179 -13.99 2.78 -5.27
N TRP A 180 -14.54 3.84 -4.68
CA TRP A 180 -14.44 4.16 -3.27
C TRP A 180 -15.77 4.73 -2.78
N PRO A 181 -16.54 4.04 -1.91
CA PRO A 181 -16.27 2.73 -1.30
C PRO A 181 -16.11 1.59 -2.32
N MET A 182 -15.41 0.52 -1.96
CA MET A 182 -15.10 -0.57 -2.90
C MET A 182 -16.37 -1.30 -3.34
N LYS A 183 -16.54 -1.46 -4.66
CA LYS A 183 -17.63 -2.26 -5.22
C LYS A 183 -17.36 -3.75 -5.02
N LYS A 184 -18.24 -4.42 -4.27
CA LYS A 184 -18.19 -5.89 -4.06
C LYS A 184 -18.25 -6.68 -5.37
N ASP A 185 -18.87 -6.11 -6.40
CA ASP A 185 -18.96 -6.69 -7.75
C ASP A 185 -17.77 -6.36 -8.66
N SER A 186 -16.71 -5.75 -8.14
CA SER A 186 -15.51 -5.45 -8.94
C SER A 186 -14.79 -6.74 -9.34
N SER A 187 -14.19 -6.75 -10.53
CA SER A 187 -13.41 -7.89 -11.03
C SER A 187 -12.21 -8.25 -10.16
N PHE A 188 -11.73 -7.30 -9.34
CA PHE A 188 -10.63 -7.49 -8.40
C PHE A 188 -11.05 -8.34 -7.18
N LEU A 189 -12.22 -8.04 -6.60
CA LEU A 189 -12.78 -8.71 -5.42
C LEU A 189 -13.59 -9.96 -5.78
N LEU A 190 -14.14 -10.02 -7.00
CA LEU A 190 -14.86 -11.18 -7.48
C LEU A 190 -13.92 -12.35 -7.78
N HIS A 191 -14.38 -13.54 -7.42
CA HIS A 191 -13.79 -14.77 -7.90
C HIS A 191 -14.04 -14.91 -9.42
N PRO A 192 -13.05 -15.32 -10.23
CA PRO A 192 -13.29 -15.62 -11.64
C PRO A 192 -14.25 -16.83 -11.75
N LYS A 193 -15.47 -16.61 -12.28
CA LYS A 193 -16.31 -17.68 -12.80
C LYS A 193 -15.75 -18.10 -14.17
N GLY A 194 -14.67 -18.90 -14.17
CA GLY A 194 -14.08 -19.48 -15.38
C GLY A 194 -12.79 -18.80 -15.90
N ARG A 195 -12.28 -19.34 -17.01
CA ARG A 195 -10.91 -19.16 -17.59
C ARG A 195 -10.42 -17.73 -17.87
N LYS A 196 -11.24 -16.69 -17.74
CA LYS A 196 -10.80 -15.30 -17.99
C LYS A 196 -10.50 -14.60 -16.69
N ARG A 197 -9.23 -14.69 -16.29
CA ARG A 197 -8.66 -13.86 -15.23
C ARG A 197 -8.37 -12.47 -15.79
N THR A 198 -8.50 -11.44 -14.97
CA THR A 198 -7.75 -10.18 -15.16
C THR A 198 -6.31 -10.61 -15.41
N ALA A 199 -5.85 -10.39 -16.64
CA ALA A 199 -4.71 -11.11 -17.21
C ALA A 199 -3.49 -10.96 -16.29
N LYS A 200 -2.84 -12.08 -15.91
CA LYS A 200 -1.47 -12.03 -15.39
C LYS A 200 -0.65 -11.28 -16.43
N SER A 201 -0.18 -10.11 -16.07
CA SER A 201 0.45 -9.18 -17.00
C SER A 201 1.97 -9.27 -16.91
N SER A 202 2.55 -10.30 -16.29
CA SER A 202 3.98 -10.56 -16.49
C SER A 202 4.39 -12.01 -16.28
N PHE A 203 5.21 -12.46 -17.24
CA PHE A 203 6.05 -13.65 -17.27
C PHE A 203 5.71 -14.83 -16.34
N VAL A 204 5.08 -15.86 -16.90
CA VAL A 204 5.04 -17.19 -16.29
C VAL A 204 6.41 -17.83 -16.46
N GLU A 205 7.21 -17.88 -15.38
CA GLU A 205 8.45 -18.65 -15.39
C GLU A 205 8.11 -20.14 -15.53
N HIS A 206 8.19 -20.65 -16.76
CA HIS A 206 8.12 -22.08 -16.99
C HIS A 206 9.37 -22.71 -16.37
N ARG A 207 9.25 -23.27 -15.17
CA ARG A 207 10.31 -24.03 -14.49
C ARG A 207 10.61 -25.33 -15.25
N THR A 208 11.23 -25.21 -16.42
CA THR A 208 11.75 -26.37 -17.16
C THR A 208 13.08 -26.79 -16.54
N PHE A 209 13.33 -28.09 -16.48
CA PHE A 209 14.58 -28.67 -15.96
C PHE A 209 15.84 -28.04 -16.59
N LEU A 210 15.74 -27.57 -17.84
CA LEU A 210 16.81 -26.88 -18.55
C LEU A 210 17.23 -25.54 -17.93
N HIS A 211 16.36 -24.84 -17.18
CA HIS A 211 16.74 -23.61 -16.48
C HIS A 211 17.80 -23.86 -15.41
N LEU A 212 17.73 -25.01 -14.72
CA LEU A 212 18.75 -25.41 -13.74
C LEU A 212 20.12 -25.61 -14.43
N TYR A 213 20.13 -26.25 -15.60
CA TYR A 213 21.34 -26.47 -16.37
C TYR A 213 22.00 -25.15 -16.82
N ARG A 214 21.18 -24.22 -17.34
CA ARG A 214 21.66 -22.92 -17.83
C ARG A 214 22.12 -21.98 -16.71
N SER A 215 21.42 -21.94 -15.58
CA SER A 215 21.77 -21.07 -14.44
C SER A 215 23.07 -21.49 -13.75
N PHE A 216 23.39 -22.78 -13.75
CA PHE A 216 24.59 -23.34 -13.12
C PHE A 216 25.68 -23.75 -14.13
N HIS A 217 25.75 -23.11 -15.30
CA HIS A 217 26.73 -23.44 -16.34
C HIS A 217 28.19 -23.49 -15.82
N ARG A 218 28.55 -22.61 -14.87
CA ARG A 218 29.90 -22.58 -14.27
C ARG A 218 30.18 -23.80 -13.37
N LEU A 219 29.16 -24.31 -12.69
CA LEU A 219 29.26 -25.52 -11.86
C LEU A 219 29.47 -26.75 -12.74
N TRP A 220 28.80 -26.84 -13.89
CA TRP A 220 28.98 -27.93 -14.84
C TRP A 220 30.37 -27.92 -15.49
N ILE A 221 30.89 -26.74 -15.87
CA ILE A 221 32.27 -26.62 -16.38
C ILE A 221 33.29 -27.05 -15.32
N PHE A 222 33.11 -26.63 -14.07
CA PHE A 222 33.98 -27.04 -12.97
C PHE A 222 33.95 -28.55 -12.75
N LEU A 223 32.78 -29.17 -12.80
CA LEU A 223 32.62 -30.62 -12.64
C LEU A 223 33.36 -31.39 -13.75
N VAL A 224 33.25 -30.94 -15.00
CA VAL A 224 33.96 -31.55 -16.14
C VAL A 224 35.48 -31.44 -15.97
N LEU A 225 35.99 -30.27 -15.54
CA LEU A 225 37.42 -30.07 -15.30
C LEU A 225 37.95 -30.90 -14.12
N MET A 226 37.12 -31.21 -13.12
CA MET A 226 37.53 -32.03 -11.96
C MET A 226 37.57 -33.53 -12.25
N PHE A 227 36.79 -34.00 -13.22
CA PHE A 227 36.73 -35.43 -13.62
C PHE A 227 37.56 -35.76 -14.87
N GLN A 228 38.36 -34.80 -15.35
CA GLN A 228 39.33 -34.96 -16.43
C GLN A 228 40.74 -35.16 -15.85
#